data_AF-A0A6B3HTD6-F1
#
_entry.id   AF-A0A6B3HTD6-F1
#
_cell.length_a   1.000
_cell.length_b   1.000
_cell.length_c   1.000
_cell.angle_alpha   90.00
_cell.angle_beta   90.00
_cell.angle_gamma   90.00
#
_symmetry.space_group_name_H-M   'P 1'
#
loop_
_entity.id
_entity.type
_entity.pdbx_description
1 polymer ?
#
loop_
_entity_poly.entity_id
_entity_poly.type
_entity_poly.pdbx_seq_one_letter_code
_entity_poly.pdbx_strand_id
1 'polypeptide(L)'
;VAYGHVERGSITYEQADERVAFLEQRQAALVRSQPPMMFVVMDESCLHQAVGGPEVMNAQLRRLEEMAARPNWIIQVAPFSLGERRAFYLPVNLLTMV
;
A
#
# COMPACT_ATOMS: atom_id res chain seq x y z
N VAL A 1 4.13 -1.42 -9.54
CA VAL A 1 5.11 -0.44 -8.99
C VAL A 1 6.55 -0.88 -9.24
N ALA A 2 6.94 -2.13 -8.93
CA ALA A 2 8.30 -2.64 -9.16
C ALA A 2 8.76 -2.51 -10.64
N TYR A 3 7.94 -2.95 -11.61
CA TYR A 3 8.27 -2.79 -13.04
C TYR A 3 8.35 -1.32 -13.50
N GLY A 4 7.65 -0.39 -12.84
CA GLY A 4 7.80 1.04 -13.13
C GLY A 4 9.19 1.58 -12.74
N HIS A 5 9.89 0.93 -11.81
CA HIS A 5 11.29 1.25 -11.52
C HIS A 5 12.24 0.68 -12.59
N VAL A 6 11.86 -0.41 -13.25
CA VAL A 6 12.58 -0.98 -14.40
C VAL A 6 12.44 -0.06 -15.62
N GLU A 7 11.23 0.40 -15.92
CA GLU A 7 10.97 1.36 -17.01
C GLU A 7 11.75 2.67 -16.85
N ARG A 8 11.97 3.10 -15.59
CA ARG A 8 12.81 4.27 -15.26
C ARG A 8 14.31 3.96 -15.21
N GLY A 9 14.73 2.73 -15.47
CA GLY A 9 16.14 2.29 -15.44
C GLY A 9 16.77 2.29 -14.05
N SER A 10 15.96 2.35 -12.98
CA SER A 10 16.45 2.42 -11.60
C SER A 10 16.71 1.05 -10.96
N ILE A 11 16.13 -0.03 -11.50
CA ILE A 11 16.37 -1.43 -11.10
C ILE A 11 16.27 -2.37 -12.32
N THR A 12 16.78 -3.59 -12.20
CA THR A 12 16.61 -4.65 -13.21
C THR A 12 15.26 -5.37 -13.07
N TYR A 13 14.86 -6.13 -14.09
CA TYR A 13 13.68 -7.01 -14.03
C TYR A 13 13.80 -8.05 -12.92
N GLU A 14 14.97 -8.66 -12.77
CA GLU A 14 15.25 -9.62 -11.69
C GLU A 14 15.05 -9.01 -10.30
N GLN A 15 15.58 -7.79 -10.07
CA GLN A 15 15.36 -7.06 -8.81
C GLN A 15 13.89 -6.67 -8.59
N ALA A 16 13.15 -6.41 -9.67
CA ALA A 16 11.72 -6.14 -9.58
C ALA A 16 10.95 -7.40 -9.16
N ASP A 17 11.27 -8.56 -9.74
CA ASP A 17 10.66 -9.84 -9.42
C ASP A 17 10.96 -10.27 -7.98
N GLU A 18 12.21 -10.14 -7.54
CA GLU A 18 12.61 -10.37 -6.15
C GLU A 18 11.81 -9.50 -5.17
N ARG A 19 11.60 -8.22 -5.51
CA ARG A 19 10.83 -7.30 -4.69
C ARG A 19 9.36 -7.70 -4.63
N VAL A 20 8.78 -8.18 -5.73
CA VAL A 20 7.41 -8.71 -5.74
C VAL A 20 7.32 -9.95 -4.86
N ALA A 21 8.22 -10.91 -5.03
CA ALA A 21 8.25 -12.14 -4.23
C ALA A 21 8.36 -11.85 -2.72
N PHE A 22 9.21 -10.89 -2.34
CA PHE A 22 9.33 -10.45 -0.95
C PHE A 22 8.01 -9.88 -0.41
N LEU A 23 7.31 -9.06 -1.20
CA LEU A 23 6.01 -8.51 -0.80
C LEU A 23 4.94 -9.59 -0.66
N GLU A 24 4.92 -10.58 -1.55
CA GLU A 24 4.02 -11.73 -1.47
C GLU A 24 4.27 -12.55 -0.19
N GLN A 25 5.54 -12.82 0.13
CA GLN A 25 5.91 -13.52 1.36
C GLN A 25 5.44 -12.76 2.61
N ARG A 26 5.60 -11.43 2.62
CA ARG A 26 5.13 -10.59 3.73
C ARG A 26 3.59 -10.57 3.82
N GLN A 27 2.88 -10.58 2.70
CA GLN A 27 1.42 -10.70 2.71
C GLN A 27 0.95 -12.06 3.22
N ALA A 28 1.65 -13.15 2.88
CA ALA A 28 1.34 -14.48 3.39
C ALA A 28 1.43 -14.54 4.93
N ALA A 29 2.36 -13.79 5.54
CA ALA A 29 2.47 -13.69 7.01
C ALA A 29 1.24 -13.05 7.69
N LEU A 30 0.42 -12.28 6.94
CA LEU A 30 -0.84 -11.70 7.44
C LEU A 30 -1.97 -12.74 7.54
N VAL A 31 -1.83 -13.87 6.85
CA VAL A 31 -2.81 -14.97 6.79
C VAL A 31 -2.28 -16.15 7.59
N ARG A 32 -2.24 -16.00 8.92
CA ARG A 32 -1.85 -17.05 9.88
C ARG A 32 -3.00 -17.34 10.84
N SER A 33 -2.94 -18.48 11.54
CA SER A 33 -3.99 -18.93 12.48
C SER A 33 -4.34 -17.91 13.57
N GLN A 34 -3.37 -17.10 13.99
CA GLN A 34 -3.56 -15.94 14.86
C GLN A 34 -3.10 -14.67 14.14
N PRO A 35 -3.98 -14.02 13.35
CA PRO A 35 -3.58 -12.88 12.54
C PRO A 35 -3.21 -11.68 13.43
N PRO A 36 -2.18 -10.89 13.06
CA PRO A 36 -1.84 -9.69 13.80
C PRO A 36 -2.97 -8.64 13.73
N MET A 37 -2.97 -7.73 14.71
CA MET A 37 -3.74 -6.50 14.62
C MET A 37 -3.05 -5.56 13.63
N MET A 38 -3.79 -5.08 12.64
CA MET A 38 -3.28 -4.26 11.56
C MET A 38 -3.79 -2.84 11.69
N PHE A 39 -2.87 -1.88 11.75
CA PHE A 39 -3.15 -0.45 11.70
C PHE A 39 -2.54 0.12 10.42
N VAL A 40 -3.40 0.64 9.55
CA VAL A 40 -2.99 1.24 8.28
C VAL A 40 -3.49 2.69 8.26
N VAL A 41 -2.57 3.62 8.05
CA VAL A 41 -2.90 5.02 7.81
C VAL A 41 -2.40 5.36 6.41
N MET A 42 -3.31 5.82 5.55
CA MET A 42 -3.01 6.16 4.17
C MET A 42 -3.59 7.51 3.80
N ASP A 43 -3.02 8.14 2.78
CA ASP A 43 -3.54 9.37 2.21
C ASP A 43 -4.72 9.09 1.28
N GLU A 44 -5.68 10.00 1.19
CA GLU A 44 -6.80 9.90 0.25
C GLU A 44 -6.33 9.76 -1.21
N SER A 45 -5.18 10.34 -1.59
CA SER A 45 -4.59 10.17 -2.93
C SER A 45 -4.39 8.71 -3.33
N CYS A 46 -4.14 7.81 -2.37
CA CYS A 46 -3.98 6.39 -2.66
C CYS A 46 -5.26 5.73 -3.17
N LEU A 47 -6.44 6.31 -2.88
CA LEU A 47 -7.72 5.81 -3.40
C LEU A 47 -8.05 6.36 -4.79
N HIS A 48 -7.49 7.53 -5.13
CA HIS A 48 -7.76 8.22 -6.40
C HIS A 48 -6.72 7.92 -7.48
N GLN A 49 -5.49 7.57 -7.11
CA GLN A 49 -4.41 7.34 -8.07
C GLN A 49 -4.56 5.98 -8.75
N ALA A 50 -4.94 5.98 -10.02
CA ALA A 50 -5.13 4.76 -10.79
C ALA A 50 -3.82 4.01 -11.04
N VAL A 51 -3.77 2.74 -10.64
CA VAL A 51 -2.66 1.80 -10.90
C VAL A 51 -3.19 0.57 -11.62
N GLY A 52 -2.64 0.26 -12.80
CA GLY A 52 -3.04 -0.93 -13.57
C GLY A 52 -4.40 -0.82 -14.27
N GLY A 53 -5.00 0.37 -14.31
CA GLY A 53 -6.27 0.64 -14.99
C GLY A 53 -7.52 0.46 -14.12
N PRO A 54 -8.73 0.74 -14.66
CA PRO A 54 -9.97 0.79 -13.87
C PRO A 54 -10.38 -0.55 -13.24
N GLU A 55 -10.18 -1.66 -13.93
CA GLU A 55 -10.53 -2.99 -13.42
C GLU A 55 -9.68 -3.37 -12.20
N VAL A 56 -8.37 -3.09 -12.29
CA VAL A 56 -7.42 -3.34 -11.19
C VAL A 56 -7.76 -2.45 -9.99
N MET A 57 -8.04 -1.16 -10.22
CA MET A 57 -8.44 -0.26 -9.13
C MET A 57 -9.72 -0.70 -8.43
N ASN A 58 -10.74 -1.12 -9.18
CA ASN A 58 -11.98 -1.64 -8.60
C ASN A 58 -11.74 -2.90 -7.75
N ALA A 59 -10.85 -3.80 -8.20
CA ALA A 59 -10.46 -4.96 -7.41
C ALA A 59 -9.71 -4.58 -6.13
N GLN A 60 -8.81 -3.58 -6.20
CA GLN A 60 -8.07 -3.08 -5.04
C GLN A 60 -8.97 -2.42 -4.00
N LEU A 61 -9.90 -1.55 -4.42
CA LEU A 61 -10.83 -0.89 -3.51
C LEU A 61 -11.74 -1.89 -2.79
N ARG A 62 -12.32 -2.84 -3.52
CA ARG A 62 -13.10 -3.93 -2.93
C ARG A 62 -12.28 -4.74 -1.93
N ARG A 63 -11.01 -5.00 -2.22
CA ARG A 63 -10.13 -5.70 -1.28
C ARG A 63 -9.89 -4.91 0.00
N LEU A 64 -9.78 -3.58 -0.07
CA LEU A 64 -9.68 -2.72 1.11
C LEU A 64 -10.96 -2.76 1.95
N GLU A 65 -12.13 -2.77 1.33
CA GLU A 65 -13.42 -2.93 2.03
C GLU A 65 -13.49 -4.28 2.77
N GLU A 66 -13.12 -5.37 2.10
CA GLU A 66 -13.07 -6.71 2.71
C GLU A 66 -12.07 -6.79 3.87
N MET A 67 -10.97 -6.03 3.83
CA MET A 67 -10.02 -5.94 4.94
C MET A 67 -10.60 -5.13 6.09
N ALA A 68 -11.17 -3.96 5.81
CA ALA A 68 -11.79 -3.09 6.81
C ALA A 68 -12.96 -3.75 7.55
N ALA A 69 -13.64 -4.70 6.91
CA ALA A 69 -14.70 -5.49 7.54
C ALA A 69 -14.20 -6.51 8.59
N ARG A 70 -12.88 -6.77 8.66
CA ARG A 70 -12.30 -7.73 9.63
C ARG A 70 -12.04 -7.04 10.97
N PRO A 71 -12.30 -7.71 12.10
CA PRO A 71 -12.14 -7.10 13.43
C PRO A 71 -10.69 -6.80 13.80
N ASN A 72 -9.72 -7.42 13.12
CA ASN A 72 -8.29 -7.21 13.36
C ASN A 72 -7.63 -6.18 12.42
N TRP A 73 -8.43 -5.42 11.65
CA TRP A 73 -7.95 -4.40 10.73
C TRP A 73 -8.56 -3.04 11.03
N ILE A 74 -7.71 -2.02 11.12
CA ILE A 74 -8.09 -0.63 11.26
C ILE A 74 -7.41 0.14 10.13
N ILE A 75 -8.24 0.67 9.21
CA ILE A 75 -7.78 1.46 8.06
C ILE A 75 -8.28 2.89 8.26
N GLN A 76 -7.36 3.85 8.24
CA GLN A 76 -7.64 5.26 8.36
C GLN A 76 -7.15 5.99 7.12
N VAL A 77 -8.02 6.82 6.57
CA VAL A 77 -7.74 7.64 5.39
C VAL A 77 -7.61 9.09 5.83
N ALA A 78 -6.44 9.66 5.58
CA ALA A 78 -6.19 11.07 5.80
C ALA A 78 -6.75 11.86 4.60
N PRO A 79 -7.79 12.70 4.79
CA PRO A 79 -8.40 13.46 3.70
C PRO A 79 -7.47 14.56 3.20
N PHE A 80 -7.65 14.99 1.95
CA PHE A 80 -6.85 16.08 1.38
C PHE A 80 -6.93 17.39 2.18
N SER A 81 -8.09 17.66 2.81
CA SER A 81 -8.30 18.84 3.66
C SER A 81 -7.41 18.86 4.91
N LEU A 82 -6.82 17.73 5.30
CA LEU A 82 -5.81 17.68 6.36
C LEU A 82 -4.50 18.36 5.93
N GLY A 83 -4.26 18.53 4.63
CA GLY A 83 -3.08 19.17 4.04
C GLY A 83 -2.80 20.59 4.55
N GLU A 84 -3.83 21.37 4.89
CA GLU A 84 -3.66 22.71 5.49
C GLU A 84 -3.05 22.65 6.90
N ARG A 85 -3.21 21.52 7.60
CA ARG A 85 -2.62 21.23 8.92
C ARG A 85 -1.38 20.34 8.81
N ARG A 86 -0.96 19.95 7.61
CA ARG A 86 0.32 19.25 7.40
C ARG A 86 1.44 20.28 7.47
N ALA A 87 2.36 20.09 8.41
CA ALA A 87 3.66 20.69 8.29
C ALA A 87 4.34 20.11 7.04
N PHE A 88 4.38 20.87 5.94
CA PHE A 88 5.17 20.55 4.74
C PHE A 88 6.69 20.47 5.00
N TYR A 89 7.13 20.64 6.25
CA TYR A 89 8.54 20.57 6.68
C TYR A 89 8.98 19.23 7.23
N LEU A 90 8.08 18.27 7.46
CA LEU A 90 8.47 16.94 7.91
C LEU A 90 8.74 16.02 6.72
N PRO A 91 9.88 15.32 6.68
CA PRO A 91 10.17 14.36 5.62
C PRO A 91 9.07 13.29 5.58
N VAL A 92 8.65 12.94 4.36
CA VAL A 92 7.75 11.82 4.10
C VAL A 92 8.42 10.55 4.64
N ASN A 93 7.89 10.00 5.73
CA ASN A 93 8.38 8.74 6.30
C ASN A 93 7.67 7.56 5.62
N LEU A 94 8.35 6.95 4.65
CA LEU A 94 7.97 5.64 4.11
C LEU A 94 8.43 4.56 5.09
N LEU A 95 7.52 4.05 5.91
CA LEU A 95 7.79 2.86 6.72
C LEU A 95 7.80 1.61 5.83
N THR A 96 8.95 1.34 5.25
CA THR A 96 9.28 0.01 4.72
C THR A 96 9.84 -0.82 5.87
N MET A 97 9.02 -1.70 6.46
CA MET A 97 9.57 -2.78 7.28
C MET A 97 10.45 -3.66 6.40
N VAL A 98 11.72 -3.73 6.81
CA VAL A 98 12.74 -4.71 6.37
C VAL A 98 12.30 -6.11 6.80
#